data_AF-A0A919AUD4-F1
#
_entry.id   AF-A0A919AUD4-F1
#
_cell.length_a   1.000
_cell.length_b   1.000
_cell.length_c   1.000
_cell.angle_alpha   90.00
_cell.angle_beta   90.00
_cell.angle_gamma   90.00
#
_symmetry.space_group_name_H-M   'P 1'
#
loop_
_entity.id
_entity.type
_entity.pdbx_description
1 polymer ?
#
loop_
_entity_poly.entity_id
_entity_poly.type
_entity_poly.pdbx_seq_one_letter_code
_entity_poly.pdbx_strand_id
1 'polypeptide(L)'
;MVLKSNTQTTFAVQAEYEANTLSRVLEQFTLRGLCYDTVSARKTKDGHQFIELYCSNLEDDSATVLKNKLLQIVTVRGVRMETLVRAAA
;
A
#
# COMPACT_ATOMS: atom_id res chain seq x y z
N MET A 1 -5.08 24.07 -12.27
CA MET A 1 -6.14 23.43 -11.47
C MET A 1 -6.34 22.04 -12.05
N VAL A 2 -5.55 21.07 -11.61
CA VAL A 2 -5.57 19.70 -12.17
C VAL A 2 -6.70 18.95 -11.49
N LEU A 3 -7.52 18.26 -12.28
CA LEU A 3 -8.71 17.55 -11.85
C LEU A 3 -8.43 16.72 -10.59
N LYS A 4 -9.34 16.79 -9.60
CA LYS A 4 -9.52 15.74 -8.59
C LYS A 4 -10.03 14.49 -9.33
N SER A 5 -9.16 13.89 -10.14
CA SER A 5 -9.44 12.64 -10.82
C SER A 5 -9.62 11.59 -9.74
N ASN A 6 -10.71 10.83 -9.82
CA ASN A 6 -10.97 9.69 -8.93
C ASN A 6 -9.91 8.60 -9.18
N THR A 7 -8.70 8.79 -8.68
CA THR A 7 -7.62 7.81 -8.75
C THR A 7 -7.67 6.92 -7.53
N GLN A 8 -7.62 5.62 -7.77
CA GLN A 8 -7.54 4.60 -6.73
C GLN A 8 -6.21 3.87 -6.89
N THR A 9 -5.34 3.99 -5.91
CA THR A 9 -4.06 3.28 -5.87
C THR A 9 -4.14 2.12 -4.88
N THR A 10 -3.84 0.92 -5.35
CA THR A 10 -3.76 -0.29 -4.55
C THR A 10 -2.30 -0.68 -4.36
N PHE A 11 -1.89 -0.90 -3.11
CA PHE A 11 -0.61 -1.53 -2.77
C PHE A 11 -0.86 -2.97 -2.35
N ALA A 12 -0.35 -3.92 -3.12
CA ALA A 12 -0.29 -5.32 -2.76
C ALA A 12 1.11 -5.65 -2.26
N VAL A 13 1.25 -5.83 -0.95
CA VAL A 13 2.50 -6.12 -0.25
C VAL A 13 2.53 -7.60 0.11
N GLN A 14 3.55 -8.30 -0.37
CA GLN A 14 3.87 -9.66 0.06
C GLN A 14 4.97 -9.59 1.11
N ALA A 15 4.70 -10.12 2.30
CA ALA A 15 5.62 -10.08 3.43
C ALA A 15 5.64 -11.39 4.21
N GLU A 16 6.63 -11.57 5.06
CA GLU A 16 6.69 -12.67 6.02
C GLU A 16 5.67 -12.48 7.14
N TYR A 17 5.01 -13.56 7.55
CA TYR A 17 4.05 -13.53 8.66
C TYR A 17 4.80 -13.55 9.99
N GLU A 18 5.39 -12.40 10.32
CA GLU A 18 6.06 -12.14 11.60
C GLU A 18 5.29 -11.13 12.45
N ALA A 19 5.55 -11.17 13.75
CA ALA A 19 5.03 -10.16 14.67
C ALA A 19 5.45 -8.75 14.20
N ASN A 20 4.49 -7.81 14.24
CA ASN A 20 4.67 -6.40 13.89
C ASN A 20 4.90 -6.06 12.41
N THR A 21 4.95 -7.03 11.49
CA THR A 21 5.13 -6.71 10.06
C THR A 21 3.98 -5.85 9.51
N LEU A 22 2.72 -6.18 9.84
CA LEU A 22 1.58 -5.36 9.45
C LEU A 22 1.68 -3.94 10.03
N SER A 23 2.03 -3.83 11.32
CA SER A 23 2.19 -2.54 12.00
C SER A 23 3.26 -1.69 11.34
N ARG A 24 4.42 -2.26 10.97
CA ARG A 24 5.51 -1.56 10.27
C ARG A 24 5.09 -1.07 8.89
N VAL A 25 4.30 -1.85 8.15
CA VAL A 25 3.75 -1.47 6.85
C VAL A 25 2.81 -0.26 7.02
N LEU A 26 1.90 -0.31 8.00
CA LEU A 26 0.96 0.78 8.27
C LEU A 26 1.65 2.05 8.79
N GLU A 27 2.69 1.90 9.61
CA GLU A 27 3.48 3.01 10.13
C GLU A 27 4.11 3.85 9.01
N GLN A 28 4.47 3.24 7.87
CA GLN A 28 4.98 4.01 6.73
C GLN A 28 3.95 4.98 6.13
N PHE A 29 2.66 4.69 6.26
CA PHE A 29 1.60 5.61 5.86
C PHE A 29 1.48 6.76 6.86
N THR A 30 1.42 6.44 8.16
CA THR A 30 1.31 7.43 9.24
C THR A 30 2.46 8.42 9.24
N LEU A 31 3.71 7.94 9.10
CA LEU A 31 4.91 8.79 9.08
C LEU A 31 4.94 9.79 7.92
N ARG A 32 4.17 9.55 6.86
CA ARG A 32 4.10 10.40 5.67
C ARG A 32 2.80 11.21 5.59
N GLY A 33 1.93 11.08 6.59
CA GLY A 33 0.61 11.72 6.57
C GLY A 33 -0.28 11.21 5.44
N LEU A 34 -0.07 9.98 4.97
CA LEU A 34 -0.86 9.37 3.92
C LEU A 34 -2.04 8.60 4.51
N CYS A 35 -3.20 8.72 3.87
CA CYS A 35 -4.40 7.99 4.26
C CYS A 35 -4.60 6.76 3.36
N TYR A 36 -5.09 5.68 3.96
CA TYR A 36 -5.66 4.54 3.25
C TYR A 36 -7.13 4.43 3.62
N ASP A 37 -7.97 4.04 2.67
CA ASP A 37 -9.41 3.86 2.87
C ASP A 37 -9.69 2.51 3.52
N THR A 38 -9.04 1.47 3.01
CA THR A 38 -9.27 0.08 3.42
C THR A 38 -7.95 -0.66 3.47
N VAL A 39 -7.80 -1.51 4.49
CA VAL A 39 -6.71 -2.48 4.60
C VAL A 39 -7.28 -3.89 4.70
N SER A 40 -6.70 -4.82 3.95
CA SER A 40 -6.94 -6.26 4.05
C SER A 40 -5.61 -6.95 4.28
N ALA A 41 -5.57 -7.87 5.24
CA ALA A 41 -4.38 -8.67 5.50
C ALA A 41 -4.79 -10.13 5.61
N ARG A 42 -4.18 -11.00 4.80
CA ARG A 42 -4.44 -12.44 4.81
C ARG A 42 -3.13 -13.21 4.95
N LYS A 43 -3.15 -14.23 5.80
CA LYS A 43 -2.05 -15.18 5.94
C LYS A 43 -2.16 -16.25 4.85
N THR A 44 -1.03 -16.64 4.26
CA THR A 44 -0.93 -17.79 3.36
C THR A 44 -0.52 -19.03 4.11
N LYS A 45 -0.72 -20.20 3.49
CA LYS A 45 -0.32 -21.50 4.08
C LYS A 45 1.19 -21.64 4.27
N ASP A 46 1.98 -20.89 3.50
CA ASP A 46 3.44 -20.98 3.45
C ASP A 46 4.14 -20.08 4.48
N GLY A 47 3.42 -19.54 5.46
CA GLY A 47 4.01 -18.63 6.46
C GLY A 47 4.26 -17.21 5.94
N HIS A 48 3.65 -16.84 4.81
CA HIS A 48 3.64 -15.47 4.31
C HIS A 48 2.32 -14.78 4.64
N GLN A 49 2.29 -13.47 4.39
CA GLN A 49 1.08 -12.67 4.41
C GLN A 49 1.02 -11.78 3.19
N PHE A 50 -0.19 -11.59 2.69
CA PHE A 50 -0.52 -10.59 1.69
C PHE A 50 -1.30 -9.48 2.37
N ILE A 51 -0.81 -8.25 2.22
CA ILE A 51 -1.42 -7.04 2.74
C ILE A 51 -1.83 -6.20 1.53
N GLU A 52 -3.11 -5.89 1.43
CA GLU A 52 -3.69 -5.05 0.38
C GLU A 52 -4.17 -3.75 1.01
N LEU A 53 -3.68 -2.63 0.49
CA LEU A 53 -3.99 -1.28 0.96
C LEU A 53 -4.58 -0.48 -0.18
N TYR A 54 -5.79 0.04 0.03
CA TYR A 54 -6.51 0.85 -0.94
C TYR A 54 -6.44 2.32 -0.55
N CYS A 55 -5.99 3.17 -1.46
CA CYS A 55 -5.81 4.60 -1.23
C CYS A 55 -6.49 5.39 -2.34
N SER A 56 -7.41 6.27 -2.00
CA SER A 56 -8.03 7.21 -2.93
C SER A 56 -7.27 8.54 -2.97
N ASN A 57 -7.19 9.14 -4.16
CA ASN A 57 -6.57 10.46 -4.36
C ASN A 57 -5.10 10.54 -3.92
N LEU A 58 -4.36 9.43 -4.03
CA LEU A 58 -2.92 9.43 -3.76
C LEU A 58 -2.17 9.95 -4.98
N GLU A 59 -1.29 10.92 -4.78
CA GLU A 59 -0.41 11.44 -5.84
C GLU A 59 0.63 10.39 -6.24
N ASP A 60 0.93 10.28 -7.54
CA ASP A 60 1.83 9.26 -8.09
C ASP A 60 3.26 9.31 -7.49
N ASP A 61 3.77 10.52 -7.21
CA ASP A 61 5.07 10.71 -6.57
C ASP A 61 5.06 10.18 -5.13
N SER A 62 4.02 10.51 -4.37
CA SER A 62 3.80 10.00 -3.00
C SER A 62 3.65 8.47 -2.99
N ALA A 63 2.93 7.92 -3.97
CA ALA A 63 2.75 6.48 -4.12
C ALA A 63 4.07 5.76 -4.42
N THR A 64 4.90 6.35 -5.29
CA THR A 64 6.22 5.80 -5.66
C THR A 64 7.18 5.82 -4.48
N VAL A 65 7.23 6.93 -3.73
CA VAL A 65 8.04 7.04 -2.50
C VAL A 65 7.60 6.00 -1.47
N LEU A 66 6.29 5.87 -1.26
CA LEU A 66 5.73 4.91 -0.32
C LEU A 66 6.07 3.46 -0.72
N LYS A 67 5.92 3.10 -2.00
CA LYS A 67 6.32 1.78 -2.52
C LYS A 67 7.78 1.47 -2.20
N ASN A 68 8.69 2.40 -2.49
CA ASN A 68 10.12 2.22 -2.23
C ASN A 68 10.41 2.06 -0.74
N LYS A 69 9.63 2.70 0.12
CA LYS A 69 9.79 2.62 1.58
C LYS A 69 9.23 1.33 2.16
N LEU A 70 8.13 0.82 1.61
CA LEU A 70 7.61 -0.50 1.95
C LEU A 70 8.61 -1.60 1.58
N LEU A 71 9.30 -1.48 0.44
CA LEU A 71 10.37 -2.42 0.04
C LEU A 71 11.60 -2.39 0.96
N GLN A 72 11.80 -1.33 1.76
CA GLN A 72 12.90 -1.24 2.72
C GLN A 72 12.60 -1.98 4.04
N ILE A 73 11.36 -2.44 4.24
CA ILE A 73 11.00 -3.23 5.43
C ILE A 73 11.58 -4.64 5.24
N VAL A 74 12.42 -5.08 6.19
CA VAL A 74 13.14 -6.36 6.12
C VAL A 74 12.24 -7.56 5.83
N THR A 75 11.02 -7.57 6.39
CA THR A 75 10.07 -8.67 6.25
C THR A 75 9.25 -8.61 4.94
N VAL A 76 9.37 -7.53 4.17
CA VAL A 76 8.67 -7.35 2.89
C VAL A 76 9.50 -7.97 1.76
N ARG A 77 8.88 -8.88 1.00
CA ARG A 77 9.51 -9.57 -0.13
C ARG A 77 9.19 -8.91 -1.47
N GLY A 78 8.02 -8.28 -1.57
CA GLY A 78 7.59 -7.63 -2.80
C GLY A 78 6.45 -6.66 -2.57
N VAL A 79 6.42 -5.60 -3.38
CA VAL A 79 5.35 -4.61 -3.40
C VAL A 79 4.93 -4.36 -4.84
N ARG A 80 3.69 -4.68 -5.15
CA ARG A 80 3.04 -4.31 -6.41
C ARG A 80 2.14 -3.11 -6.15
N MET A 81 2.21 -2.14 -7.04
CA MET A 81 1.41 -0.92 -7.00
C MET A 81 0.57 -0.87 -8.27
N GLU A 82 -0.73 -0.66 -8.12
CA GLU A 82 -1.67 -0.56 -9.24
C GLU A 82 -2.52 0.70 -9.06
N THR A 83 -2.39 1.65 -9.99
CA THR A 83 -3.22 2.87 -10.00
C THR A 83 -4.29 2.72 -11.06
N LEU A 84 -5.55 2.83 -10.65
CA LEU A 84 -6.72 2.81 -11.51
C LEU A 84 -7.34 4.20 -11.54
N VAL A 85 -7.51 4.76 -12.75
CA VAL A 85 -8.29 5.98 -12.95
C VAL A 85 -9.75 5.56 -13.09
N ARG A 86 -10.60 5.86 -12.11
CA ARG A 86 -12.04 5.72 -12.28
C ARG A 86 -12.51 6.85 -13.19
N ALA A 87 -12.80 6.51 -14.45
CA ALA A 87 -13.55 7.41 -15.32
C ALA A 87 -14.87 7.76 -14.62
N ALA A 88 -15.15 9.05 -14.44
CA ALA A 88 -16.45 9.50 -13.98
C ALA A 88 -17.49 9.02 -15.00
N ALA A 89 -18.44 8.21 -14.54
CA ALA A 89 -19.61 7.81 -15.32
C ALA A 89 -20.61 8.97 -15.43
#